data_AF-A0A3D1SP45-F1
#
_entry.id   AF-A0A3D1SP45-F1
#
_cell.length_a   1.000
_cell.length_b   1.000
_cell.length_c   1.000
_cell.angle_alpha   90.00
_cell.angle_beta   90.00
_cell.angle_gamma   90.00
#
_symmetry.space_group_name_H-M   'P 1'
#
loop_
_entity.id
_entity.type
_entity.pdbx_description
1 polymer ?
#
loop_
_entity_poly.entity_id
_entity_poly.type
_entity_poly.pdbx_seq_one_letter_code
_entity_poly.pdbx_strand_id
1 'polypeptide(L)' 'AGVHVVLDFIGAPYLEQNLEALTSWGRIVFLSTMGGTQANINIGMLMGKRISMRGVTLRT' A
#
# COMPACT_ATOMS: atom_id res chain seq x y z
N ALA A 1 -12.06 -7.65 10.49
CA ALA A 1 -11.42 -8.46 9.43
C ALA A 1 -10.93 -7.51 8.35
N GLY A 2 -9.66 -7.58 7.95
CA GLY A 2 -9.06 -6.72 6.93
C GLY A 2 -9.14 -7.31 5.52
N VAL A 3 -8.68 -6.56 4.53
CA VAL A 3 -8.63 -6.99 3.12
C VAL A 3 -7.29 -7.67 2.80
N HIS A 4 -7.30 -8.61 1.86
CA HIS A 4 -6.08 -9.31 1.43
C HIS A 4 -5.26 -8.51 0.40
N VAL A 5 -5.93 -7.67 -0.39
CA VAL A 5 -5.33 -6.92 -1.50
C VAL A 5 -5.89 -5.51 -1.49
N VAL A 6 -4.99 -4.52 -1.61
CA VAL A 6 -5.34 -3.12 -1.91
C VAL A 6 -4.74 -2.76 -3.28
N LEU A 7 -5.55 -2.12 -4.12
CA LEU A 7 -5.10 -1.50 -5.36
C LEU A 7 -5.16 0.01 -5.19
N ASP A 8 -4.00 0.67 -5.21
CA ASP A 8 -3.87 2.08 -4.87
C ASP A 8 -3.46 2.92 -6.09
N PHE A 9 -4.29 3.91 -6.43
CA PHE A 9 -4.06 4.88 -7.51
C PHE A 9 -3.63 6.25 -6.99
N ILE A 10 -3.84 6.52 -5.70
CA ILE A 10 -3.54 7.82 -5.08
C ILE A 10 -2.14 7.80 -4.49
N GLY A 11 -1.78 6.75 -3.75
CA GLY A 11 -0.52 6.66 -3.04
C GLY A 11 -0.46 7.60 -1.84
N ALA A 12 0.75 8.04 -1.51
CA ALA A 12 1.13 8.99 -0.45
C ALA A 12 0.11 9.27 0.67
N PRO A 13 -0.91 10.14 0.49
CA PRO A 13 -1.86 10.48 1.56
C PRO A 13 -2.67 9.30 2.11
N TYR A 14 -2.87 8.23 1.34
CA TYR A 14 -3.68 7.07 1.76
C TYR A 14 -2.85 5.87 2.22
N LEU A 15 -1.52 5.95 2.20
CA LEU A 15 -0.66 4.80 2.47
C LEU A 15 -0.92 4.18 3.84
N GLU A 16 -1.00 5.00 4.90
CA GLU A 16 -1.20 4.51 6.26
C GLU A 16 -2.55 3.81 6.43
N GLN A 17 -3.63 4.45 5.98
CA GLN A 17 -5.00 3.90 6.01
C GLN A 17 -5.09 2.60 5.21
N ASN A 18 -4.41 2.54 4.05
CA ASN A 18 -4.37 1.34 3.22
C ASN A 18 -3.63 0.19 3.94
N LEU A 19 -2.53 0.46 4.65
CA LEU A 19 -1.80 -0.54 5.44
C LEU A 19 -2.59 -0.99 6.67
N GLU A 20 -3.38 -0.11 7.29
CA GLU A 20 -4.30 -0.45 8.37
C GLU A 20 -5.44 -1.37 7.91
N ALA A 21 -5.98 -1.12 6.72
CA ALA A 21 -7.04 -1.93 6.12
C ALA A 21 -6.58 -3.36 5.76
N LEU A 22 -5.28 -3.57 5.51
CA LEU A 22 -4.74 -4.88 5.16
C LEU A 22 -4.79 -5.88 6.34
N THR A 23 -5.09 -7.13 6.01
CA THR A 23 -4.90 -8.28 6.90
C THR A 23 -3.43 -8.71 6.96
N SER A 24 -3.10 -9.64 7.87
CA SER A 24 -1.77 -10.26 7.89
C SER A 24 -1.48 -10.97 6.56
N TRP A 25 -0.25 -10.84 6.07
CA TRP A 25 0.19 -11.28 4.73
C TRP A 25 -0.55 -10.59 3.57
N GLY A 26 -1.20 -9.46 3.84
CA GLY A 26 -1.83 -8.64 2.82
C GLY A 26 -0.84 -8.03 1.83
N ARG A 27 -1.33 -7.62 0.67
CA ARG A 27 -0.52 -6.97 -0.37
C ARG A 27 -1.15 -5.68 -0.87
N ILE A 28 -0.31 -4.69 -1.14
CA ILE A 28 -0.70 -3.45 -1.80
C ILE A 28 0.03 -3.31 -3.13
N VAL A 29 -0.71 -2.89 -4.15
CA VAL A 29 -0.19 -2.62 -5.49
C VAL A 29 -0.45 -1.15 -5.82
N PHE A 30 0.62 -0.38 -6.04
CA PHE A 30 0.57 1.01 -6.47
C PHE A 30 0.60 1.07 -7.99
N LEU A 31 -0.38 1.78 -8.56
CA LEU A 31 -0.50 1.98 -10.01
C LEU A 31 -0.08 3.38 -10.47
N SER A 32 -0.17 4.36 -9.58
CA SER A 32 0.12 5.77 -9.88
C SER A 32 0.55 6.51 -8.61
N THR A 33 1.02 7.74 -8.78
CA THR A 33 1.47 8.65 -7.73
C THR A 33 0.64 9.93 -7.71
N MET A 34 -0.69 9.83 -7.90
CA MET A 34 -1.57 11.01 -8.04
C MET A 34 -1.56 11.92 -6.81
N GLY A 35 -1.44 11.34 -5.61
CA GLY A 35 -1.37 12.05 -4.34
C GLY A 35 0.04 12.43 -3.91
N GLY A 36 1.07 12.08 -4.68
CA GLY A 36 2.48 12.36 -4.37
C GLY A 36 3.41 11.18 -4.63
N THR A 37 4.67 11.47 -4.92
CA THR A 37 5.71 10.49 -5.21
C THR A 37 6.45 9.98 -3.98
N GLN A 38 6.24 10.60 -2.81
CA GLN A 38 6.90 10.27 -1.56
C GLN A 38 5.86 10.10 -0.44
N ALA A 39 6.12 9.13 0.43
CA ALA A 39 5.26 8.80 1.57
C ALA A 39 6.12 8.31 2.73
N ASN A 40 5.74 8.63 3.96
CA ASN A 40 6.34 8.05 5.15
C ASN A 40 5.67 6.71 5.46
N ILE A 41 6.46 5.72 5.88
CA ILE A 41 5.94 4.39 6.22
C ILE A 41 6.43 3.94 7.58
N ASN A 42 5.51 3.42 8.39
CA ASN A 42 5.84 2.73 9.63
C ASN A 42 6.27 1.28 9.34
N ILE A 43 7.58 1.02 9.43
CA ILE A 43 8.15 -0.31 9.18
C ILE A 43 7.67 -1.36 10.19
N GLY A 44 7.41 -0.95 11.44
CA GLY A 44 6.87 -1.84 12.47
C GLY A 44 5.50 -2.40 12.10
N MET A 45 4.62 -1.56 11.53
CA MET A 45 3.32 -1.99 11.02
C MET A 45 3.47 -2.98 9.85
N LEU A 46 4.37 -2.69 8.92
CA LEU A 46 4.63 -3.56 7.78
C LEU A 46 5.13 -4.93 8.23
N MET A 47 6.08 -4.98 9.18
CA MET A 47 6.63 -6.22 9.73
C MET A 47 5.60 -7.00 10.53
N GLY A 48 4.83 -6.32 11.39
CA GLY A 48 3.81 -6.93 12.24
C GLY A 48 2.72 -7.64 11.43
N LYS A 49 2.32 -7.05 10.30
CA LYS A 49 1.35 -7.64 9.37
C LYS A 49 1.98 -8.43 8.22
N ARG A 50 3.31 -8.43 8.05
CA ARG A 50 4.01 -9.14 6.94
C ARG A 50 3.51 -8.71 5.56
N ILE A 51 3.31 -7.40 5.41
CA ILE A 51 2.72 -6.83 4.19
C ILE A 51 3.74 -6.83 3.05
N SER A 52 3.26 -7.16 1.85
CA SER A 52 4.03 -7.00 0.61
C SER A 52 3.57 -5.74 -0.16
N MET A 53 4.52 -4.97 -0.68
CA MET A 53 4.25 -3.76 -1.46
C MET A 53 4.82 -3.92 -2.87
N ARG A 54 4.07 -3.53 -3.91
CA ARG A 54 4.54 -3.55 -5.32
C ARG A 54 4.13 -2.29 -6.05
N GLY A 55 5.04 -1.68 -6.80
CA GLY A 55 4.71 -0.67 -7.79
C GLY A 55 4.65 -1.29 -9.19
N VAL A 56 3.61 -0.98 -9.96
CA VAL A 56 3.51 -1.36 -11.37
C VAL A 56 2.98 -0.18 -12.18
N THR A 57 3.38 -0.07 -13.43
CA THR A 57 2.81 0.89 -14.38
C THR A 57 1.98 0.16 -15.41
N LEU A 58 0.93 0.81 -15.91
CA LEU A 58 0.19 0.30 -17.07
C LEU A 58 1.07 0.48 -18.31
N ARG A 59 1.13 -0.56 -19.15
CA ARG A 59 1.87 -0.51 -20.41
C ARG A 59 1.18 0.46 -21.36
N THR A 60 1.89 1.50 -21.77
CA THR A 60 1.56 2.36 -22.92
C THR A 60 1.93 1.69 -24.22
#